data_AF-J0YVM1-F1
#
_entry.id   AF-J0YVM1-F1
#
_cell.length_a   1.000
_cell.length_b   1.000
_cell.length_c   1.000
_cell.angle_alpha   90.00
_cell.angle_beta   90.00
_cell.angle_gamma   90.00
#
_symmetry.space_group_name_H-M   'P 1'
#
loop_
_entity.id
_entity.type
_entity.pdbx_description
1 polymer ?
#
loop_
_entity_poly.entity_id
_entity_poly.type
_entity_poly.pdbx_seq_one_letter_code
_entity_poly.pdbx_strand_id
1 'polypeptide(L)' 'MKKFILLCTAVLFVAGCEKIYSVEELKKDEKLREEWGKKCFFGNAVQSSKNCQNILQADTEMFFSQKPVHKDPGHAF' A
#
# COMPACT_ATOMS: atom_id res chain seq x y z
N MET A 1 12.94 20.84 -37.39
CA MET A 1 13.42 20.85 -35.99
C MET A 1 12.22 20.78 -35.04
N LYS A 2 11.68 19.58 -34.76
CA LYS A 2 10.53 19.42 -33.83
C LYS A 2 10.41 17.99 -33.27
N LYS A 3 11.43 17.14 -33.45
CA LYS A 3 11.40 15.71 -33.05
C LYS A 3 12.14 15.43 -31.74
N PHE A 4 12.96 16.36 -31.25
CA PHE A 4 13.76 16.17 -30.03
C PHE A 4 13.04 16.51 -28.72
N ILE A 5 11.87 17.17 -28.76
CA ILE A 5 11.15 17.57 -27.52
C ILE A 5 10.33 16.40 -26.93
N LEU A 6 10.03 15.36 -27.71
CA LEU A 6 9.20 14.23 -27.28
C LEU A 6 9.95 13.18 -26.43
N LEU A 7 11.28 13.26 -26.34
CA LEU A 7 12.08 12.27 -25.61
C LEU A 7 12.37 12.70 -24.16
N CYS A 8 12.34 13.99 -23.85
CA CYS A 8 12.69 14.49 -22.50
C CYS A 8 11.58 14.31 -21.47
N THR A 9 10.30 14.20 -21.89
CA THR A 9 9.22 13.86 -20.95
C THR A 9 9.28 12.40 -20.54
N ALA A 10 9.76 11.49 -21.40
CA ALA A 10 9.87 10.05 -21.06
C ALA A 10 11.00 9.75 -20.06
N VAL A 11 12.09 10.52 -20.07
CA VAL A 11 13.26 10.28 -19.21
C VAL A 11 13.05 10.80 -17.78
N LEU A 12 12.25 11.85 -17.58
CA LEU A 12 11.92 12.36 -16.25
C LEU A 12 11.05 11.41 -15.41
N PHE A 13 10.40 10.42 -16.03
CA PHE A 13 9.65 9.39 -15.29
C PHE A 13 10.53 8.26 -14.73
N VAL A 14 11.78 8.16 -15.16
CA VAL A 14 12.66 7.02 -14.80
C VAL A 14 13.42 7.29 -13.49
N ALA A 15 13.50 8.55 -13.04
CA ALA A 15 13.90 8.90 -11.69
C ALA A 15 12.67 9.02 -10.77
N GLY A 16 12.09 7.87 -10.40
CA GLY A 16 11.35 7.75 -9.13
C GLY A 16 9.84 8.02 -9.12
N CYS A 17 9.10 7.87 -10.23
CA CYS A 17 7.64 7.71 -10.12
C CYS A 17 7.30 6.31 -9.60
N GLU A 18 7.52 6.07 -8.30
CA GLU A 18 7.05 4.86 -7.65
C GLU A 18 5.53 4.80 -7.78
N LYS A 19 5.01 3.74 -8.42
CA LYS A 19 3.55 3.57 -8.60
C LYS A 19 2.88 3.63 -7.23
N ILE A 20 1.86 4.48 -7.11
CA ILE A 20 0.98 4.50 -5.94
C ILE A 20 -0.10 3.43 -6.15
N TYR A 21 -0.11 2.42 -5.30
CA TYR A 21 -1.10 1.35 -5.29
C TYR A 21 -2.28 1.76 -4.40
N SER A 22 -3.50 1.53 -4.87
CA SER A 22 -4.72 1.70 -4.07
C SER A 22 -4.80 0.66 -2.95
N VAL A 23 -5.62 0.94 -1.94
CA VAL A 23 -5.90 0.01 -0.83
C VAL A 23 -6.48 -1.31 -1.37
N GLU A 24 -7.35 -1.23 -2.37
CA GLU A 24 -8.02 -2.37 -2.99
C GLU A 24 -7.07 -3.25 -3.79
N GLU A 25 -6.10 -2.66 -4.50
CA GLU A 25 -5.04 -3.42 -5.18
C GLU A 25 -4.21 -4.21 -4.16
N LEU A 26 -3.82 -3.58 -3.05
CA LEU A 26 -3.03 -4.20 -1.98
C LEU A 26 -3.79 -5.32 -1.25
N LYS A 27 -5.11 -5.19 -1.08
CA LYS A 27 -5.94 -6.27 -0.51
C LYS A 27 -6.03 -7.49 -1.42
N LYS A 28 -6.14 -7.26 -2.74
CA LYS A 28 -6.34 -8.33 -3.73
C LYS A 28 -5.06 -9.09 -4.08
N ASP A 29 -3.90 -8.46 -3.96
CA ASP A 29 -2.60 -9.05 -4.28
C ASP A 29 -1.76 -9.25 -3.01
N GLU A 30 -1.74 -10.49 -2.51
CA GLU A 30 -0.99 -10.88 -1.32
C GLU A 30 0.51 -10.67 -1.47
N LYS A 31 1.07 -11.02 -2.62
CA LYS A 31 2.51 -10.90 -2.86
C LYS A 31 2.94 -9.44 -2.85
N LEU A 32 2.17 -8.59 -3.53
CA LEU A 32 2.40 -7.15 -3.54
C LEU A 32 2.28 -6.56 -2.13
N ARG A 33 1.28 -6.99 -1.34
CA ARG A 33 1.11 -6.55 0.05
C ARG A 33 2.27 -6.95 0.94
N GLU A 34 2.79 -8.18 0.82
CA GLU A 34 3.95 -8.62 1.59
C GLU A 34 5.22 -7.87 1.23
N GLU A 35 5.49 -7.66 -0.06
CA GLU A 35 6.67 -6.92 -0.53
C GLU A 35 6.67 -5.50 0.02
N TRP A 36 5.51 -4.84 -0.05
CA TRP A 36 5.35 -3.49 0.48
C TRP A 36 5.33 -3.45 2.00
N GLY A 37 4.72 -4.42 2.68
CA GLY A 37 4.77 -4.56 4.13
C GLY A 37 6.20 -4.64 4.65
N LYS A 38 7.07 -5.43 4.00
CA LYS A 38 8.51 -5.51 4.32
C LYS A 38 9.23 -4.18 4.10
N LYS A 39 8.94 -3.48 3.01
CA LYS A 39 9.52 -2.14 2.75
C LYS A 39 9.11 -1.11 3.81
N CYS A 40 7.85 -1.17 4.25
CA CYS A 40 7.28 -0.22 5.20
C CYS A 40 7.63 -0.51 6.66
N PHE A 41 8.13 -1.71 6.96
CA PHE A 41 8.55 -2.12 8.31
C PHE A 41 9.76 -1.31 8.83
N PHE A 42 10.57 -0.72 7.94
CA PHE A 42 11.78 -0.01 8.33
C PHE A 42 11.55 1.50 8.48
N GLY A 43 11.75 2.00 9.71
CA GLY A 43 11.83 3.45 10.00
C GLY A 43 10.48 4.18 9.90
N ASN A 44 10.53 5.46 9.52
CA ASN A 44 9.36 6.35 9.43
C ASN A 44 8.67 6.30 8.04
N ALA A 45 8.80 5.20 7.29
CA ALA A 45 8.32 5.08 5.91
C ALA A 45 6.81 5.34 5.75
N VAL A 46 6.00 5.05 6.77
CA VAL A 46 4.56 5.35 6.79
C VAL A 46 4.28 6.86 6.69
N GLN A 47 5.18 7.72 7.20
CA GLN A 47 5.02 9.17 7.14
C GLN A 47 5.42 9.76 5.79
N SER A 48 6.33 9.11 5.05
CA SER A 48 6.89 9.63 3.81
C SER A 48 6.40 8.91 2.53
N SER A 49 5.76 7.75 2.65
CA SER A 49 5.28 6.96 1.51
C SER A 49 3.77 6.74 1.53
N LYS A 50 3.10 7.14 0.44
CA LYS A 50 1.66 6.90 0.27
C LYS A 50 1.33 5.41 0.21
N ASN A 51 2.23 4.58 -0.34
CA ASN A 51 2.04 3.14 -0.37
C ASN A 51 2.10 2.52 1.03
N CYS A 52 2.95 3.03 1.92
CA CYS A 52 2.98 2.56 3.31
C CYS A 52 1.73 2.94 4.10
N GLN A 53 1.15 4.12 3.84
CA GLN A 53 -0.16 4.48 4.39
C GLN A 53 -1.25 3.54 3.89
N ASN A 54 -1.26 3.23 2.59
CA ASN A 54 -2.28 2.39 1.98
C ASN A 54 -2.15 0.92 2.42
N ILE A 55 -0.93 0.39 2.66
CA ILE A 55 -0.73 -0.94 3.27
C ILE A 55 -1.29 -0.99 4.67
N LEU A 56 -0.96 -0.01 5.52
CA LEU A 56 -1.44 0.03 6.90
C LEU A 56 -2.98 0.04 6.93
N GLN A 57 -3.60 0.81 6.03
CA GLN A 57 -5.05 0.83 5.88
C GLN A 57 -5.59 -0.51 5.36
N ALA A 58 -4.95 -1.12 4.36
CA ALA A 58 -5.34 -2.43 3.83
C ALA A 58 -5.33 -3.52 4.91
N ASP A 59 -4.25 -3.61 5.69
CA ASP A 59 -4.11 -4.57 6.79
C ASP A 59 -5.15 -4.30 7.89
N THR A 60 -5.35 -3.02 8.27
CA THR A 60 -6.37 -2.64 9.24
C THR A 60 -7.76 -3.12 8.82
N GLU A 61 -8.11 -2.88 7.54
CA GLU A 61 -9.42 -3.27 7.01
C GLU A 61 -9.57 -4.79 6.83
N MET A 62 -8.48 -5.52 6.60
CA MET A 62 -8.53 -6.98 6.47
C MET A 62 -8.61 -7.70 7.81
N PHE A 63 -7.86 -7.25 8.81
CA PHE A 63 -7.69 -7.96 10.08
C PHE A 63 -8.51 -7.39 11.25
N PHE A 64 -8.81 -6.09 11.22
CA PHE A 64 -9.49 -5.40 12.32
C PHE A 64 -10.89 -4.88 11.94
N SER A 65 -11.19 -4.72 10.65
CA SER A 65 -12.56 -4.41 10.18
C SER A 65 -13.42 -5.64 9.89
N GLN A 66 -12.93 -6.85 10.14
CA GLN A 66 -13.87 -7.95 10.39
C GLN A 66 -14.71 -7.53 11.59
N LYS A 67 -15.99 -7.22 11.36
CA LYS A 67 -16.99 -7.14 12.44
C LYS A 67 -16.68 -8.30 13.39
N PRO A 68 -16.65 -8.10 14.71
CA PRO A 68 -16.42 -9.20 15.63
C PRO A 68 -17.34 -10.33 15.17
N VAL A 69 -16.75 -11.45 14.73
CA VAL A 69 -17.48 -12.71 14.66
C VAL A 69 -18.07 -12.80 16.04
N HIS A 70 -19.39 -12.71 16.13
CA HIS A 70 -20.14 -12.65 17.38
C HIS A 70 -19.60 -13.78 18.25
N LYS A 71 -18.63 -13.48 19.12
CA LYS A 71 -18.24 -14.40 20.17
C LYS A 71 -19.42 -14.29 21.09
N ASP A 72 -20.21 -15.36 21.05
CA ASP A 72 -21.27 -15.66 21.99
C ASP A 72 -20.95 -14.97 23.34
N PRO A 73 -21.82 -14.12 23.90
CA PRO A 73 -21.58 -13.50 25.20
C PRO A 73 -21.58 -14.53 26.36
N GLY A 74 -21.57 -15.83 26.05
CA GLY A 74 -21.50 -16.93 26.98
C GLY A 74 -20.14 -17.12 27.65
N HIS A 75 -20.14 -16.72 28.93
CA HIS A 75 -19.45 -17.35 30.08
C HIS A 75 -18.02 -16.93 30.44
N ALA A 76 -17.95 -16.37 31.68
CA ALA A 76 -16.92 -16.49 32.72
C ALA A 76 -15.53 -15.92 32.41
N PHE A 77 -14.93 -15.08 33.26
CA PHE A 77 -14.92 -15.04 34.73
C PHE A 77 -15.11 -13.64 35.29
#